data_AF-A0A967V9N5-F1
#
_entry.id   AF-A0A967V9N5-F1
#
_cell.length_a   1.000
_cell.length_b   1.000
_cell.length_c   1.000
_cell.angle_alpha   90.00
_cell.angle_beta   90.00
_cell.angle_gamma   90.00
#
_symmetry.space_group_name_H-M   'P 1'
#
loop_
_entity.id
_entity.type
_entity.pdbx_description
1 polymer ?
#
loop_
_entity_poly.entity_id
_entity_poly.type
_entity_poly.pdbx_seq_one_letter_code
_entity_poly.pdbx_strand_id
1 'polypeptide(L)'
;MARQHREVLAKLDPLAVARYQITEKDIRTIERYLKIMQAKVVGASLWQEIVEFPSAYATSLVVHELVEFRLLQARGIEPLKLDTVTLQITLANNIDAHIQAILDEHLYLQGYIARRYKQLFQIGTLLKVNRRDVEEKDFQLLLNSDLGVVIVEDERLERAREILAELKGERA
;
A
#
# COMPACT_ATOMS: atom_id res chain seq x y z
N MET A 1 17.07 -3.89 -15.44
CA MET A 1 16.74 -3.50 -14.05
C MET A 1 16.61 -1.98 -13.89
N ALA A 2 17.68 -1.17 -13.99
CA ALA A 2 17.58 0.30 -13.78
C ALA A 2 16.53 1.02 -14.67
N ARG A 3 16.35 0.55 -15.91
CA ARG A 3 15.31 1.05 -16.82
C ARG A 3 13.89 0.81 -16.28
N GLN A 4 13.63 -0.37 -15.70
CA GLN A 4 12.32 -0.74 -15.17
C GLN A 4 11.94 0.11 -13.94
N HIS A 5 12.90 0.44 -13.08
CA HIS A 5 12.64 1.29 -11.90
C HIS A 5 12.23 2.71 -12.29
N ARG A 6 12.84 3.25 -13.34
CA ARG A 6 12.45 4.56 -13.89
C ARG A 6 11.08 4.52 -14.54
N GLU A 7 10.77 3.44 -15.26
CA GLU A 7 9.44 3.23 -15.87
C GLU A 7 8.36 3.12 -14.77
N VAL A 8 8.63 2.39 -13.69
CA VAL A 8 7.73 2.32 -12.53
C VAL A 8 7.56 3.70 -11.89
N LEU A 9 8.64 4.43 -11.61
CA LEU A 9 8.56 5.76 -11.02
C LEU A 9 7.77 6.75 -11.91
N ALA A 10 8.03 6.71 -13.22
CA ALA A 10 7.41 7.61 -14.19
C ALA A 10 5.89 7.37 -14.35
N LYS A 11 5.40 6.16 -14.03
CA LYS A 11 3.96 5.87 -14.08
C LYS A 11 3.21 6.18 -12.79
N LEU A 12 3.87 6.47 -11.68
CA LEU A 12 3.18 6.76 -10.41
C LEU A 12 2.43 8.12 -10.48
N ASP A 13 1.41 8.30 -9.62
CA ASP A 13 0.71 9.59 -9.51
C ASP A 13 1.73 10.68 -9.09
N PRO A 14 1.96 11.72 -9.93
CA PRO A 14 2.93 12.76 -9.63
C PRO A 14 2.66 13.50 -8.30
N LEU A 15 1.40 13.60 -7.88
CA LEU A 15 1.05 14.23 -6.61
C LEU A 15 1.52 13.41 -5.42
N ALA A 16 1.40 12.08 -5.49
CA ALA A 16 1.92 11.18 -4.47
C ALA A 16 3.45 11.16 -4.49
N VAL A 17 4.07 11.11 -5.67
CA VAL A 17 5.53 11.20 -5.82
C VAL A 17 6.08 12.45 -5.15
N ALA A 18 5.43 13.60 -5.34
CA ALA A 18 5.81 14.84 -4.67
C ALA A 18 5.56 14.79 -3.15
N ARG A 19 4.35 14.37 -2.72
CA ARG A 19 3.96 14.32 -1.30
C ARG A 19 4.86 13.41 -0.48
N TYR A 20 5.14 12.21 -0.98
CA TYR A 20 5.96 11.21 -0.30
C TYR A 20 7.43 11.27 -0.71
N GLN A 21 7.84 12.22 -1.54
CA GLN A 21 9.22 12.38 -2.01
C GLN A 21 9.79 11.06 -2.54
N ILE A 22 9.04 10.40 -3.43
CA ILE A 22 9.39 9.08 -3.96
C ILE A 22 10.50 9.24 -5.00
N THR A 23 11.60 8.51 -4.83
CA THR A 23 12.76 8.54 -5.72
C THR A 23 12.99 7.18 -6.39
N GLU A 24 13.83 7.14 -7.44
CA GLU A 24 14.25 5.88 -8.06
C GLU A 24 14.93 4.95 -7.03
N LYS A 25 15.62 5.52 -6.04
CA LYS A 25 16.23 4.75 -4.95
C LYS A 25 15.16 4.07 -4.09
N ASP A 26 14.05 4.74 -3.80
CA ASP A 26 12.95 4.17 -3.03
C ASP A 26 12.32 2.98 -3.78
N ILE A 27 12.09 3.11 -5.09
CA ILE A 27 11.55 2.01 -5.92
C ILE A 27 12.47 0.78 -5.89
N ARG A 28 13.80 0.98 -6.00
CA ARG A 28 14.79 -0.10 -5.85
C ARG A 28 14.77 -0.73 -4.48
N THR A 29 14.59 0.08 -3.44
CA THR A 29 14.52 -0.37 -2.06
C THR A 29 13.29 -1.24 -1.84
N ILE A 30 12.12 -0.80 -2.32
CA ILE A 30 10.85 -1.55 -2.23
C ILE A 30 10.97 -2.89 -2.93
N GLU A 31 11.49 -2.95 -4.16
CA GLU A 31 11.67 -4.24 -4.85
C GLU A 31 12.51 -5.22 -4.01
N ARG A 32 13.63 -4.74 -3.45
CA ARG A 32 14.50 -5.57 -2.60
C ARG A 32 13.81 -5.98 -1.31
N TYR A 33 13.09 -5.06 -0.69
CA TYR A 33 12.35 -5.29 0.54
C TYR A 33 11.28 -6.37 0.36
N LEU A 34 10.46 -6.24 -0.70
CA LEU A 34 9.45 -7.23 -1.07
C LEU A 34 10.07 -8.60 -1.39
N LYS A 35 11.22 -8.64 -2.07
CA LYS A 35 11.94 -9.89 -2.33
C LYS A 35 12.34 -10.62 -1.04
N ILE A 36 12.76 -9.90 0.01
CA ILE A 36 13.09 -10.50 1.30
C ILE A 36 11.81 -11.00 1.99
N MET A 37 10.77 -10.17 2.01
CA MET A 37 9.49 -10.46 2.67
C MET A 37 8.76 -11.67 2.03
N GLN A 38 8.79 -11.76 0.71
CA GLN A 38 8.04 -12.75 -0.08
C GLN A 38 8.88 -13.97 -0.49
N ALA A 39 10.15 -14.07 -0.08
CA ALA A 39 11.06 -15.15 -0.48
C ALA A 39 10.51 -16.56 -0.22
N LYS A 40 9.63 -16.73 0.79
CA LYS A 40 9.01 -18.00 1.17
C LYS A 40 7.51 -18.08 0.84
N VAL A 41 6.95 -17.05 0.22
CA VAL A 41 5.52 -16.97 -0.11
C VAL A 41 5.33 -17.37 -1.57
N VAL A 42 4.72 -18.54 -1.79
CA VAL A 42 4.46 -19.05 -3.15
C VAL A 42 3.28 -18.30 -3.76
N GLY A 43 3.46 -17.77 -4.98
CA GLY A 43 2.37 -17.17 -5.77
C GLY A 43 2.08 -15.70 -5.49
N ALA A 44 2.71 -15.07 -4.49
CA ALA A 44 2.59 -13.64 -4.24
C ALA A 44 3.76 -12.88 -4.88
N SER A 45 3.47 -11.93 -5.75
CA SER A 45 4.46 -10.93 -6.15
C SER A 45 3.82 -9.54 -6.16
N LEU A 46 3.82 -8.92 -4.99
CA LEU A 46 3.38 -7.53 -4.85
C LEU A 46 4.21 -6.60 -5.75
N TRP A 47 5.46 -6.97 -6.03
CA TRP A 47 6.26 -6.28 -7.04
C TRP A 47 5.68 -6.39 -8.45
N GLN A 48 5.19 -7.56 -8.87
CA GLN A 48 4.51 -7.70 -10.17
C GLN A 48 3.25 -6.84 -10.21
N GLU A 49 2.45 -6.82 -9.15
CA GLU A 49 1.29 -5.94 -9.04
C GLU A 49 1.66 -4.46 -9.17
N ILE A 50 2.72 -4.00 -8.49
CA ILE A 50 3.24 -2.64 -8.65
C ILE A 50 3.66 -2.35 -10.09
N VAL A 51 4.21 -3.34 -10.81
CA VAL A 51 4.64 -3.20 -12.21
C VAL A 51 3.46 -3.22 -13.18
N GLU A 52 2.44 -4.03 -12.93
CA GLU A 52 1.33 -4.30 -13.86
C GLU A 52 0.15 -3.37 -13.66
N PHE A 53 -0.17 -3.02 -12.41
CA PHE A 53 -1.36 -2.21 -12.14
C PHE A 53 -1.25 -0.78 -12.66
N PRO A 54 -2.40 -0.15 -12.98
CA PRO A 54 -2.48 1.24 -13.38
C PRO A 54 -1.86 2.20 -12.35
N SER A 55 -1.47 3.38 -12.84
CA SER A 55 -0.79 4.45 -12.08
C SER A 55 -1.32 4.62 -10.66
N ALA A 56 -2.63 4.79 -10.50
CA ALA A 56 -3.24 5.13 -9.22
C ALA A 56 -3.05 4.01 -8.18
N TYR A 57 -3.37 2.77 -8.54
CA TYR A 57 -3.32 1.64 -7.62
C TYR A 57 -1.88 1.17 -7.39
N ALA A 58 -1.03 1.15 -8.43
CA ALA A 58 0.39 0.91 -8.25
C ALA A 58 1.03 1.93 -7.28
N THR A 59 0.58 3.19 -7.31
CA THR A 59 1.04 4.21 -6.37
C THR A 59 0.60 3.93 -4.94
N SER A 60 -0.62 3.44 -4.71
CA SER A 60 -1.07 3.14 -3.34
C SER A 60 -0.20 2.05 -2.72
N LEU A 61 0.12 0.99 -3.48
CA LEU A 61 1.02 -0.07 -3.05
C LEU A 61 2.43 0.46 -2.76
N VAL A 62 2.97 1.34 -3.61
CA VAL A 62 4.27 1.97 -3.35
C VAL A 62 4.24 2.84 -2.10
N VAL A 63 3.16 3.60 -1.87
CA VAL A 63 2.98 4.42 -0.66
C VAL A 63 2.99 3.54 0.58
N HIS A 64 2.25 2.44 0.57
CA HIS A 64 2.20 1.48 1.67
C HIS A 64 3.61 1.00 2.05
N GLU A 65 4.29 0.36 1.10
CA GLU A 65 5.61 -0.23 1.32
C GLU A 65 6.66 0.81 1.73
N LEU A 66 6.59 2.01 1.14
CA LEU A 66 7.53 3.08 1.44
C LEU A 66 7.35 3.63 2.85
N VAL A 67 6.11 3.82 3.29
CA VAL A 67 5.80 4.36 4.63
C VAL A 67 6.24 3.37 5.70
N GLU A 68 5.86 2.10 5.58
CA GLU A 68 6.28 1.06 6.54
C GLU A 68 7.82 0.99 6.61
N PHE A 69 8.47 0.90 5.46
CA PHE A 69 9.93 0.82 5.39
C PHE A 69 10.62 2.02 6.05
N ARG A 70 10.16 3.25 5.76
CA ARG A 70 10.75 4.48 6.32
C ARG A 70 10.50 4.60 7.82
N LEU A 71 9.35 4.16 8.32
CA LEU A 71 9.07 4.14 9.76
C LEU A 71 9.99 3.17 10.50
N LEU A 72 10.24 1.99 9.94
CA LEU A 72 11.21 1.05 10.48
C LEU A 72 12.63 1.67 10.50
N GLN A 73 13.04 2.31 9.40
CA GLN A 73 14.34 3.01 9.35
C GLN A 73 14.46 4.13 10.37
N ALA A 74 13.41 4.92 10.58
CA ALA A 74 13.39 5.97 11.59
C ALA A 74 13.57 5.44 13.02
N ARG A 75 13.24 4.17 13.27
CA ARG A 75 13.46 3.44 14.53
C ARG A 75 14.85 2.81 14.63
N GLY A 76 15.72 3.03 13.65
CA GLY A 76 17.05 2.42 13.60
C GLY A 76 17.06 0.97 13.11
N ILE A 77 15.95 0.48 12.56
CA ILE A 77 15.87 -0.86 11.97
C ILE A 77 16.37 -0.77 10.53
N GLU A 78 17.14 -1.76 10.09
CA GLU A 78 17.63 -1.85 8.71
C GLU A 78 17.02 -3.07 8.01
N PRO A 79 15.77 -2.99 7.48
CA PRO A 79 15.04 -4.16 7.01
C PRO A 79 15.78 -4.95 5.92
N LEU A 80 16.55 -4.26 5.07
CA LEU A 80 17.31 -4.90 3.99
C LEU A 80 18.51 -5.74 4.47
N LYS A 81 18.87 -5.68 5.76
CA LYS A 81 19.93 -6.51 6.36
C LYS A 81 19.40 -7.74 7.09
N LEU A 82 18.08 -7.85 7.22
CA LEU A 82 17.43 -8.96 7.92
C LEU A 82 17.15 -10.10 6.95
N ASP A 83 17.23 -11.33 7.44
CA ASP A 83 16.64 -12.47 6.73
C ASP A 83 15.10 -12.41 6.81
N THR A 84 14.42 -13.23 5.99
CA THR A 84 12.96 -13.26 5.92
C THR A 84 12.29 -13.52 7.28
N VAL A 85 12.81 -14.43 8.11
CA VAL A 85 12.18 -14.81 9.38
C VAL A 85 12.34 -13.67 10.38
N THR A 86 13.55 -13.13 10.49
CA THR A 86 13.85 -12.00 11.37
C THR A 86 13.05 -10.76 10.95
N LEU A 87 12.90 -10.52 9.65
CA LEU A 87 12.07 -9.44 9.14
C LEU A 87 10.60 -9.62 9.52
N GLN A 88 10.02 -10.82 9.34
CA GLN A 88 8.62 -11.09 9.72
C GLN A 88 8.36 -10.86 11.21
N ILE A 89 9.27 -11.30 12.08
CA ILE A 89 9.18 -11.03 13.53
C ILE A 89 9.27 -9.52 13.81
N THR A 90 10.18 -8.83 13.12
CA THR A 90 10.35 -7.37 13.25
C THR A 90 9.08 -6.63 12.85
N LEU A 91 8.44 -7.02 11.75
CA LEU A 91 7.17 -6.43 11.31
C LEU A 91 6.05 -6.67 12.31
N ALA A 92 5.93 -7.90 12.83
CA ALA A 92 4.94 -8.21 13.87
C ALA A 92 5.14 -7.37 15.15
N ASN A 93 6.39 -7.09 15.53
CA ASN A 93 6.73 -6.26 16.68
C ASN A 93 6.59 -4.74 16.43
N ASN A 94 6.43 -4.33 15.17
CA ASN A 94 6.27 -2.92 14.76
C ASN A 94 4.96 -2.74 14.00
N ILE A 95 3.90 -3.42 14.46
CA ILE A 95 2.61 -3.44 13.78
C ILE A 95 1.98 -2.07 13.59
N ASP A 96 2.33 -1.10 14.44
CA ASP A 96 1.92 0.29 14.31
C ASP A 96 2.47 0.97 13.06
N ALA A 97 3.66 0.57 12.59
CA ALA A 97 4.21 1.03 11.30
C ALA A 97 3.37 0.52 10.12
N HIS A 98 2.93 -0.74 10.17
CA HIS A 98 2.00 -1.33 9.18
C HIS A 98 0.65 -0.62 9.19
N ILE A 99 0.09 -0.37 10.38
CA ILE A 99 -1.19 0.36 10.53
C ILE A 99 -1.09 1.77 9.93
N GLN A 100 0.01 2.49 10.19
CA GLN A 100 0.23 3.80 9.59
C GLN A 100 0.38 3.71 8.06
N ALA A 101 1.05 2.70 7.54
CA ALA A 101 1.17 2.46 6.10
C ALA A 101 -0.20 2.19 5.44
N ILE A 102 -1.05 1.36 6.07
CA ILE A 102 -2.44 1.15 5.65
C ILE A 102 -3.18 2.50 5.60
N LEU A 103 -3.07 3.32 6.64
CA LEU A 103 -3.76 4.60 6.71
C LEU A 103 -3.32 5.54 5.56
N ASP A 104 -2.01 5.67 5.34
CA ASP A 104 -1.46 6.51 4.28
C ASP A 104 -1.85 6.03 2.88
N GLU A 105 -1.83 4.72 2.64
CA GLU A 105 -2.31 4.11 1.39
C GLU A 105 -3.76 4.53 1.10
N HIS A 106 -4.64 4.38 2.10
CA HIS A 106 -6.08 4.61 1.91
C HIS A 106 -6.42 6.09 1.90
N LEU A 107 -5.68 6.95 2.61
CA LEU A 107 -5.77 8.41 2.48
C LEU A 107 -5.39 8.87 1.07
N TYR A 108 -4.33 8.27 0.50
CA TYR A 108 -3.97 8.54 -0.89
C TYR A 108 -5.08 8.10 -1.85
N LEU A 109 -5.60 6.87 -1.72
CA LEU A 109 -6.69 6.35 -2.55
C LEU A 109 -7.95 7.23 -2.44
N GLN A 110 -8.36 7.57 -1.22
CA GLN A 110 -9.49 8.47 -0.97
C GLN A 110 -9.29 9.81 -1.70
N GLY A 111 -8.10 10.42 -1.56
CA GLY A 111 -7.78 11.67 -2.23
C GLY A 111 -7.79 11.57 -3.75
N TYR A 112 -7.24 10.48 -4.31
CA TYR A 112 -7.27 10.22 -5.75
C TYR A 112 -8.71 10.05 -6.26
N ILE A 113 -9.51 9.23 -5.58
CA ILE A 113 -10.90 8.95 -5.94
C ILE A 113 -11.74 10.22 -5.87
N ALA A 114 -11.58 11.04 -4.84
CA ALA A 114 -12.25 12.33 -4.71
C ALA A 114 -11.93 13.27 -5.89
N ARG A 115 -10.69 13.31 -6.36
CA ARG A 115 -10.31 14.14 -7.51
C ARG A 115 -10.87 13.59 -8.83
N ARG A 116 -10.74 12.28 -9.05
CA ARG A 116 -11.01 11.62 -10.34
C ARG A 116 -12.49 11.29 -10.57
N TYR A 117 -13.19 10.81 -9.53
CA TYR A 117 -14.58 10.35 -9.60
C TYR A 117 -15.55 11.32 -8.90
N LYS A 118 -15.04 12.38 -8.25
CA LYS A 118 -15.85 13.33 -7.47
C LYS A 118 -16.65 12.66 -6.35
N GLN A 119 -16.13 11.55 -5.83
CA GLN A 119 -16.72 10.78 -4.73
C GLN A 119 -15.73 10.72 -3.57
N LEU A 120 -16.20 11.01 -2.37
CA LEU A 120 -15.44 10.81 -1.13
C LEU A 120 -15.98 9.55 -0.45
N PHE A 121 -15.10 8.64 -0.06
CA PHE A 121 -15.43 7.45 0.73
C PHE A 121 -14.69 7.50 2.05
N GLN A 122 -15.28 6.97 3.12
CA GLN A 122 -14.56 6.77 4.37
C GLN A 122 -13.45 5.73 4.19
N ILE A 123 -12.38 5.88 4.98
CA ILE A 123 -11.22 4.99 4.92
C ILE A 123 -11.62 3.54 5.22
N GLY A 124 -12.48 3.33 6.21
CA GLY A 124 -13.01 2.01 6.54
C GLY A 124 -13.77 1.37 5.38
N THR A 125 -14.55 2.15 4.63
CA THR A 125 -15.24 1.69 3.42
C THR A 125 -14.24 1.21 2.36
N LEU A 126 -13.20 2.00 2.07
CA LEU A 126 -12.18 1.63 1.08
C LEU A 126 -11.37 0.41 1.53
N LEU A 127 -10.98 0.35 2.80
CA LEU A 127 -10.21 -0.75 3.37
C LEU A 127 -10.96 -2.08 3.26
N LYS A 128 -12.26 -2.08 3.59
CA LYS A 128 -13.13 -3.26 3.54
C LYS A 128 -13.33 -3.84 2.13
N VAL A 129 -12.98 -3.10 1.07
CA VAL A 129 -13.19 -3.55 -0.33
C VAL A 129 -11.89 -3.65 -1.16
N ASN A 130 -10.73 -3.37 -0.58
CA ASN A 130 -9.46 -3.22 -1.31
C ASN A 130 -8.79 -4.57 -1.70
N ARG A 131 -8.86 -5.67 -0.92
CA ARG A 131 -8.31 -7.03 -1.19
C ARG A 131 -8.93 -8.22 -0.42
N ARG A 132 -9.68 -9.12 -1.08
CA ARG A 132 -10.54 -10.19 -0.49
C ARG A 132 -9.99 -11.06 0.66
N ASP A 133 -8.69 -11.35 0.75
CA ASP A 133 -8.16 -12.38 1.69
C ASP A 133 -7.26 -11.82 2.81
N VAL A 134 -6.71 -10.61 2.66
CA VAL A 134 -5.89 -9.90 3.67
C VAL A 134 -6.73 -8.86 4.43
N GLU A 135 -7.89 -8.51 3.86
CA GLU A 135 -8.88 -7.51 4.30
C GLU A 135 -9.31 -7.64 5.76
N GLU A 136 -9.65 -8.83 6.25
CA GLU A 136 -10.14 -8.96 7.63
C GLU A 136 -9.04 -8.62 8.63
N LYS A 137 -7.80 -9.03 8.37
CA LYS A 137 -6.70 -8.75 9.31
C LYS A 137 -6.35 -7.27 9.35
N ASP A 138 -6.17 -6.64 8.19
CA ASP A 138 -5.79 -5.22 8.11
C ASP A 138 -6.92 -4.30 8.61
N PHE A 139 -8.17 -4.65 8.29
CA PHE A 139 -9.33 -3.95 8.83
C PHE A 139 -9.43 -4.07 10.36
N GLN A 140 -9.24 -5.28 10.91
CA GLN A 140 -9.23 -5.48 12.36
C GLN A 140 -8.04 -4.78 13.04
N LEU A 141 -6.86 -4.73 12.40
CA LEU A 141 -5.71 -3.99 12.92
C LEU A 141 -6.00 -2.49 13.05
N LEU A 142 -6.61 -1.89 12.03
CA LEU A 142 -6.97 -0.47 12.08
C LEU A 142 -8.08 -0.21 13.11
N LEU A 143 -9.10 -1.08 13.18
CA LEU A 143 -10.18 -0.99 14.18
C LEU A 143 -9.67 -1.04 15.62
N ASN A 144 -8.64 -1.84 15.88
CA ASN A 144 -8.05 -2.00 17.21
C ASN A 144 -6.93 -0.97 17.49
N SER A 145 -6.68 -0.03 16.57
CA SER A 145 -5.64 0.99 16.72
C SER A 145 -6.20 2.32 17.21
N ASP A 146 -5.37 3.09 17.90
CA ASP A 146 -5.69 4.47 18.31
C ASP A 146 -5.49 5.50 17.17
N LEU A 147 -5.08 5.05 15.98
CA LEU A 147 -4.64 5.92 14.88
C LEU A 147 -5.80 6.49 14.04
N GLY A 148 -7.05 6.09 14.28
CA GLY A 148 -8.20 6.69 13.60
C GLY A 148 -9.56 6.16 14.02
N VAL A 149 -10.60 6.91 13.65
CA VAL A 149 -12.00 6.45 13.73
C VAL A 149 -12.33 5.74 12.42
N VAL A 150 -12.64 4.44 12.51
CA VAL A 150 -13.04 3.65 11.34
C VAL A 150 -14.54 3.80 11.16
N ILE A 151 -14.94 4.55 10.13
CA ILE A 151 -16.32 4.64 9.67
C ILE A 151 -16.45 3.81 8.40
N VAL A 152 -17.48 2.97 8.34
CA VAL A 152 -17.84 2.17 7.17
C VAL A 152 -19.20 2.63 6.66
N GLU A 153 -19.27 2.92 5.37
CA GLU A 153 -20.50 3.27 4.65
C GLU A 153 -21.01 2.01 3.94
N ASP A 154 -21.75 1.16 4.66
CA ASP A 154 -22.18 -0.15 4.15
C ASP A 154 -22.99 -0.03 2.85
N GLU A 155 -23.80 1.03 2.70
CA GLU A 155 -24.61 1.31 1.52
C GLU A 155 -23.79 1.70 0.28
N ARG A 156 -22.48 1.95 0.45
CA ARG A 156 -21.57 2.40 -0.61
C ARG A 156 -20.46 1.40 -0.93
N LEU A 157 -20.45 0.22 -0.29
CA LEU A 157 -19.42 -0.79 -0.47
C LEU A 157 -19.31 -1.28 -1.90
N GLU A 158 -20.44 -1.57 -2.56
CA GLU A 158 -20.42 -2.03 -3.96
C GLU A 158 -19.82 -0.96 -4.88
N ARG A 159 -20.19 0.30 -4.68
CA ARG A 159 -19.64 1.40 -5.47
C ARG A 159 -18.13 1.60 -5.22
N ALA A 160 -17.69 1.47 -3.98
CA ALA A 160 -16.27 1.52 -3.64
C ALA A 160 -15.51 0.36 -4.31
N ARG A 161 -16.09 -0.84 -4.31
CA ARG A 161 -15.51 -2.04 -4.94
C ARG A 161 -15.36 -1.87 -6.45
N GLU A 162 -16.40 -1.37 -7.14
CA GLU A 162 -16.34 -1.06 -8.58
C GLU A 162 -15.21 -0.10 -8.92
N ILE A 163 -15.07 0.99 -8.15
CA ILE A 163 -14.01 1.97 -8.38
C ILE A 163 -12.64 1.35 -8.15
N LEU A 164 -12.44 0.60 -7.06
CA LEU A 164 -11.14 -0.03 -6.80
C LEU A 164 -10.80 -1.09 -7.85
N ALA A 165 -11.78 -1.86 -8.36
CA ALA A 165 -11.60 -2.77 -9.47
C ALA A 165 -11.12 -2.03 -10.73
N GLU A 166 -11.76 -0.90 -11.07
CA GLU A 166 -11.34 -0.06 -12.19
C GLU A 166 -9.91 0.48 -12.00
N LEU A 167 -9.55 0.90 -10.78
CA LEU A 167 -8.19 1.36 -10.46
C LEU A 167 -7.12 0.26 -10.60
N LYS A 168 -7.50 -1.00 -10.37
CA LYS A 168 -6.65 -2.18 -10.62
C LYS A 168 -6.58 -2.59 -12.09
N GLY A 169 -7.43 -2.01 -12.93
CA GLY A 169 -7.56 -2.39 -14.34
C GLY A 169 -8.44 -3.63 -14.55
N GLU A 170 -9.16 -4.07 -13.53
CA GLU A 170 -10.22 -5.06 -13.66
C GLU A 170 -11.39 -4.38 -14.39
N ARG A 171 -11.85 -4.94 -15.51
CA ARG A 171 -13.07 -4.45 -16.15
C ARG A 171 -14.25 -4.73 -15.21
N ALA A 172 -15.04 -3.70 -14.92
CA ALA A 172 -16.37 -3.85 -14.33
C ALA A 172 -17.27 -4.71 -15.23
#